data_AF-A0A2J4ZGS3-F1
#
_entry.id   AF-A0A2J4ZGS3-F1
#
_cell.length_a   1.000
_cell.length_b   1.000
_cell.length_c   1.000
_cell.angle_alpha   90.00
_cell.angle_beta   90.00
_cell.angle_gamma   90.00
#
_symmetry.space_group_name_H-M   'P 1'
#
loop_
_entity.id
_entity.type
_entity.pdbx_description
1 polymer ?
#
loop_
_entity_poly.entity_id
_entity_poly.type
_entity_poly.pdbx_seq_one_letter_code
_entity_poly.pdbx_strand_id
1 'polypeptide(L)'
;KLTDAELPTTESLALTIDRVVPYWNETILPRLKSGERVIIAAHGNSLRALVKYLDNMGEAEILELNIPTGVPLVYEFDENFKPIKHYYLGNADEIAAKAAAVANQGKAK
;
A
#
# COMPACT_ATOMS: atom_id res chain seq x y z
N LYS A 1 -19.08 7.39 -13.17
CA LYS A 1 -17.85 7.63 -13.95
C LYS A 1 -17.21 8.90 -13.40
N LEU A 2 -15.88 8.92 -13.27
CA LEU A 2 -15.16 10.14 -12.88
C LEU A 2 -15.30 11.19 -13.99
N THR A 3 -15.34 12.44 -13.59
CA THR A 3 -15.28 13.63 -14.44
C THR A 3 -13.84 13.96 -14.80
N ASP A 4 -13.65 14.77 -15.84
CA ASP A 4 -12.30 15.22 -16.25
C ASP A 4 -11.60 16.01 -15.13
N ALA A 5 -12.37 16.69 -14.26
CA ALA A 5 -11.83 17.42 -13.11
C ALA A 5 -11.37 16.50 -11.97
N GLU A 6 -11.91 15.28 -11.87
CA GLU A 6 -11.52 14.28 -10.88
C GLU A 6 -10.33 13.42 -11.36
N LEU A 7 -10.00 13.46 -12.65
CA LEU A 7 -8.87 12.74 -13.22
C LEU A 7 -7.59 13.59 -13.12
N PRO A 8 -6.61 13.17 -12.30
CA PRO A 8 -5.39 13.95 -12.14
C PRO A 8 -4.51 13.86 -13.39
N THR A 9 -3.91 14.99 -13.78
CA THR A 9 -2.91 15.02 -14.87
C THR A 9 -1.52 14.58 -14.41
N THR A 10 -1.25 14.71 -13.11
CA THR A 10 -0.06 14.24 -12.42
C THR A 10 -0.36 14.13 -10.92
N GLU A 11 0.39 13.29 -10.21
CA GLU A 11 0.19 13.10 -8.77
C GLU A 11 1.53 12.99 -8.03
N SER A 12 1.58 13.58 -6.84
CA SER A 12 2.57 13.22 -5.81
C SER A 12 2.05 12.03 -4.99
N LEU A 13 2.90 11.48 -4.12
CA LEU A 13 2.45 10.47 -3.15
C LEU A 13 1.42 11.04 -2.18
N ALA A 14 1.52 12.33 -1.80
CA ALA A 14 0.54 12.99 -0.96
C ALA A 14 -0.86 13.01 -1.62
N LEU A 15 -0.94 13.45 -2.88
CA LEU A 15 -2.19 13.42 -3.64
C LEU A 15 -2.75 12.00 -3.82
N THR A 16 -1.85 11.01 -3.96
CA THR A 16 -2.25 9.60 -4.02
C THR A 16 -2.90 9.15 -2.71
N ILE A 17 -2.37 9.57 -1.55
CA ILE A 17 -2.95 9.26 -0.22
C ILE A 17 -4.36 9.85 -0.10
N ASP A 18 -4.54 11.10 -0.56
CA ASP A 18 -5.82 11.82 -0.47
C ASP A 18 -6.97 11.09 -1.18
N ARG A 19 -6.69 10.29 -2.22
CA ARG A 19 -7.72 9.45 -2.87
C ARG A 19 -7.74 7.99 -2.41
N VAL A 20 -6.64 7.45 -1.89
CA VAL A 20 -6.58 6.05 -1.43
C VAL A 20 -7.23 5.89 -0.06
N VAL A 21 -7.00 6.81 0.87
CA VAL A 21 -7.50 6.71 2.24
C VAL A 21 -9.03 6.80 2.33
N PRO A 22 -9.72 7.71 1.60
CA PRO A 22 -11.18 7.70 1.55
C PRO A 22 -11.74 6.38 1.02
N TYR A 23 -11.17 5.85 -0.07
CA TYR A 23 -11.63 4.57 -0.63
C TYR A 23 -11.41 3.40 0.33
N TRP A 24 -10.29 3.40 1.07
CA TRP A 24 -10.08 2.45 2.15
C TRP A 24 -11.17 2.55 3.22
N ASN A 25 -11.42 3.75 3.76
CA ASN A 25 -12.35 3.95 4.88
C ASN A 25 -13.82 3.72 4.51
N GLU A 26 -14.22 4.11 3.31
CA GLU A 26 -15.62 4.10 2.87
C GLU A 26 -16.02 2.79 2.19
N THR A 27 -15.07 2.06 1.61
CA THR A 27 -15.38 0.85 0.81
C THR A 27 -14.71 -0.40 1.34
N ILE A 28 -13.40 -0.38 1.57
CA ILE A 28 -12.63 -1.59 1.90
C ILE A 28 -12.81 -1.97 3.37
N LEU A 29 -12.63 -1.02 4.29
CA LEU A 29 -12.75 -1.23 5.72
C LEU A 29 -14.15 -1.72 6.14
N PRO A 30 -15.26 -1.21 5.59
CA PRO A 30 -16.60 -1.75 5.88
C PRO A 30 -16.78 -3.22 5.47
N ARG A 31 -16.16 -3.65 4.36
CA ARG A 31 -16.17 -5.07 3.93
C ARG A 31 -15.32 -5.94 4.84
N LEU A 32 -14.18 -5.45 5.29
CA LEU A 32 -13.41 -6.15 6.33
C LEU A 32 -14.25 -6.29 7.61
N LYS A 33 -14.97 -5.24 8.00
CA LYS A 33 -15.89 -5.23 9.15
C LYS A 33 -17.10 -6.17 9.01
N SER A 34 -17.52 -6.52 7.80
CA SER A 34 -18.56 -7.53 7.57
C SER A 34 -18.04 -8.97 7.66
N GLY A 35 -16.74 -9.17 7.89
CA GLY A 35 -16.10 -10.48 7.97
C GLY A 35 -15.60 -11.03 6.63
N GLU A 36 -15.62 -10.23 5.56
CA GLU A 36 -15.06 -10.64 4.27
C GLU A 36 -13.52 -10.72 4.34
N ARG A 37 -12.96 -11.75 3.70
CA ARG A 37 -11.51 -11.85 3.46
C ARG A 37 -11.17 -11.11 2.18
N VAL A 38 -10.55 -9.94 2.31
CA VAL A 38 -10.28 -9.03 1.18
C VAL A 38 -8.87 -9.23 0.63
N ILE A 39 -8.74 -9.22 -0.70
CA ILE A 39 -7.48 -9.11 -1.42
C ILE A 39 -7.44 -7.76 -2.16
N ILE A 40 -6.31 -7.05 -2.06
CA ILE A 40 -6.08 -5.78 -2.76
C ILE A 40 -4.94 -5.99 -3.76
N ALA A 41 -5.27 -6.02 -5.05
CA ALA A 41 -4.29 -6.02 -6.13
C ALA A 41 -4.16 -4.59 -6.70
N ALA A 42 -3.00 -3.96 -6.53
CA ALA A 42 -2.79 -2.56 -6.88
C ALA A 42 -1.33 -2.29 -7.32
N HIS A 43 -0.88 -1.04 -7.23
CA HIS A 43 0.41 -0.57 -7.74
C HIS A 43 1.28 0.00 -6.61
N GLY A 44 2.56 0.22 -6.89
CA GLY A 44 3.55 0.65 -5.89
C GLY A 44 3.12 1.85 -5.05
N ASN A 45 2.83 3.00 -5.66
CA ASN A 45 2.49 4.21 -4.90
C ASN A 45 1.12 4.14 -4.20
N SER A 46 0.13 3.46 -4.78
CA SER A 46 -1.16 3.30 -4.10
C SER A 46 -1.07 2.33 -2.91
N LEU A 47 -0.26 1.26 -3.02
CA LEU A 47 0.03 0.38 -1.89
C LEU A 47 0.87 1.09 -0.83
N ARG A 48 1.90 1.87 -1.21
CA ARG A 48 2.68 2.69 -0.27
C ARG A 48 1.80 3.69 0.47
N ALA A 49 0.88 4.36 -0.22
CA ALA A 49 -0.09 5.27 0.40
C ALA A 49 -0.94 4.55 1.46
N LEU A 50 -1.42 3.34 1.16
CA LEU A 50 -2.20 2.54 2.11
C LEU A 50 -1.34 2.05 3.29
N VAL A 51 -0.14 1.52 3.03
CA VAL A 51 0.80 1.07 4.07
C VAL A 51 1.16 2.22 5.01
N LYS A 52 1.48 3.40 4.47
CA LYS A 52 1.75 4.60 5.28
C LYS A 52 0.59 4.91 6.23
N TYR A 53 -0.64 4.82 5.73
CA TYR A 53 -1.84 5.07 6.53
C TYR A 53 -2.05 4.01 7.62
N LEU A 54 -1.91 2.73 7.27
CA LEU A 54 -2.13 1.60 8.20
C LEU A 54 -1.07 1.54 9.30
N ASP A 55 0.20 1.70 8.93
CA ASP A 55 1.33 1.60 9.86
C ASP A 55 1.67 2.94 10.53
N ASN A 56 0.89 3.99 10.25
CA ASN A 56 1.07 5.35 10.78
C ASN A 56 2.52 5.86 10.56
N MET A 57 3.07 5.61 9.37
CA MET A 57 4.46 5.94 9.04
C MET A 57 4.67 7.44 8.81
N GLY A 58 5.81 7.93 9.26
CA GLY A 58 6.30 9.27 8.94
C GLY A 58 6.72 9.43 7.47
N GLU A 59 6.99 10.66 7.06
CA GLU A 59 7.41 10.97 5.68
C GLU A 59 8.77 10.35 5.32
N ALA A 60 9.74 10.38 6.24
CA ALA A 60 11.05 9.78 6.01
C ALA A 60 10.98 8.26 5.86
N GLU A 61 10.16 7.59 6.68
CA GLU A 61 10.02 6.13 6.66
C GLU A 61 9.35 5.65 5.37
N ILE A 62 8.36 6.38 4.86
CA ILE A 62 7.67 5.97 3.63
C ILE A 62 8.58 6.07 2.41
N LEU A 63 9.56 6.98 2.39
CA LEU A 63 10.50 7.15 1.28
C LEU A 63 11.40 5.90 1.11
N GLU A 64 11.78 5.28 2.22
CA GLU A 64 12.61 4.06 2.24
C GLU A 64 11.80 2.78 1.98
N LEU A 65 10.47 2.83 2.11
CA LEU A 65 9.60 1.67 1.88
C LEU A 65 9.55 1.29 0.39
N ASN A 66 10.09 0.13 0.07
CA ASN A 66 10.03 -0.50 -1.25
C ASN A 66 9.20 -1.79 -1.19
N ILE A 67 8.01 -1.78 -1.80
CA ILE A 67 7.13 -2.95 -1.85
C ILE A 67 7.55 -3.82 -3.05
N PRO A 68 8.00 -5.07 -2.82
CA PRO A 68 8.44 -5.97 -3.88
C PRO A 68 7.27 -6.35 -4.79
N THR A 69 7.52 -6.37 -6.11
CA THR A 69 6.50 -6.70 -7.10
C THR A 69 6.12 -8.19 -7.03
N GLY A 70 4.81 -8.47 -7.01
CA GLY A 70 4.28 -9.83 -7.08
C GLY A 70 4.51 -10.67 -5.82
N VAL A 71 4.76 -10.03 -4.67
CA VAL A 71 4.88 -10.70 -3.37
C VAL A 71 3.67 -10.33 -2.51
N PRO A 72 2.89 -11.30 -1.99
CA PRO A 72 1.77 -11.01 -1.11
C PRO A 72 2.24 -10.41 0.22
N LEU A 73 1.66 -9.28 0.61
CA LEU A 73 1.80 -8.66 1.93
C LEU A 73 0.52 -8.88 2.72
N VAL A 74 0.61 -9.62 3.83
CA VAL A 74 -0.52 -9.92 4.70
C VAL A 74 -0.57 -8.91 5.84
N TYR A 75 -1.76 -8.39 6.13
CA TYR A 75 -2.06 -7.60 7.32
C TYR A 75 -3.02 -8.37 8.23
N GLU A 76 -2.69 -8.41 9.51
CA GLU A 76 -3.57 -8.91 10.57
C GLU A 76 -4.09 -7.72 11.37
N PHE A 77 -5.38 -7.77 11.69
CA PHE A 77 -6.10 -6.71 12.38
C PHE A 77 -6.73 -7.22 13.67
N ASP A 78 -6.80 -6.36 14.70
CA ASP A 78 -7.58 -6.63 15.90
C ASP A 78 -9.09 -6.40 15.70
N GLU A 79 -9.88 -6.59 16.76
CA GLU A 79 -11.34 -6.38 16.75
C GLU A 79 -11.76 -4.95 16.42
N ASN A 80 -10.86 -3.97 16.61
CA ASN A 80 -11.08 -2.56 16.27
C ASN A 80 -10.56 -2.21 14.86
N PHE A 81 -10.11 -3.20 14.09
CA PHE A 81 -9.51 -3.04 12.78
C PHE A 81 -8.25 -2.18 12.80
N LYS A 82 -7.48 -2.24 13.91
CA LYS A 82 -6.14 -1.69 13.98
C LYS A 82 -5.13 -2.78 13.56
N PRO A 83 -4.15 -2.47 12.69
CA PRO A 83 -3.08 -3.39 12.35
C PRO A 83 -2.31 -3.84 13.61
N ILE A 84 -2.12 -5.16 13.74
CA ILE A 84 -1.32 -5.78 14.80
C ILE A 84 -0.01 -6.36 14.25
N LYS A 85 0.00 -6.78 12.99
CA LYS A 85 1.17 -7.36 12.33
C LYS A 85 1.00 -7.29 10.82
N HIS A 86 2.11 -7.13 10.11
CA HIS A 86 2.18 -7.40 8.68
C HIS A 86 3.42 -8.24 8.33
N TYR A 87 3.35 -9.04 7.27
CA TYR A 87 4.46 -9.86 6.79
C TYR A 87 4.28 -10.27 5.34
N TYR A 88 5.41 -10.46 4.63
CA TYR A 88 5.38 -11.00 3.28
C TYR A 88 5.28 -12.52 3.28
N LEU A 89 4.57 -13.07 2.29
CA LEU A 89 4.51 -14.52 2.04
C LEU A 89 5.53 -14.92 0.98
N GLY A 90 6.37 -15.91 1.28
CA GLY A 90 7.33 -16.49 0.35
C GLY A 90 8.72 -16.70 0.95
N ASN A 91 9.71 -16.94 0.08
CA ASN A 91 11.11 -17.06 0.47
C ASN A 91 11.71 -15.69 0.82
N ALA A 92 12.29 -15.55 2.02
CA ALA A 92 12.79 -14.27 2.52
C ALA A 92 13.92 -13.67 1.66
N ASP A 93 14.84 -14.49 1.15
CA ASP A 93 15.97 -14.03 0.34
C ASP A 93 15.49 -13.50 -1.02
N GLU A 94 14.53 -14.20 -1.65
CA GLU A 94 13.92 -13.75 -2.90
C GLU A 94 13.13 -12.45 -2.73
N ILE A 95 12.43 -12.31 -1.60
CA ILE A 95 11.66 -11.11 -1.28
C ILE A 95 12.61 -9.91 -1.07
N ALA A 96 13.69 -10.10 -0.32
CA ALA A 96 14.71 -9.07 -0.10
C ALA A 96 15.37 -8.66 -1.43
N ALA A 97 15.71 -9.62 -2.29
CA ALA A 97 16.25 -9.35 -3.62
C ALA A 97 15.28 -8.55 -4.50
N LYS A 98 13.98 -8.89 -4.48
CA LYS A 98 12.95 -8.15 -5.21
C LYS A 98 12.75 -6.73 -4.68
N ALA A 99 12.77 -6.54 -3.36
CA ALA A 99 12.65 -5.21 -2.76
C ALA A 99 13.85 -4.33 -3.13
N ALA A 100 15.06 -4.89 -3.10
CA ALA A 100 16.28 -4.20 -3.55
C ALA A 100 16.23 -3.88 -5.06
N ALA A 101 15.67 -4.78 -5.88
CA ALA A 101 15.49 -4.53 -7.31
C ALA A 101 14.58 -3.31 -7.56
N VAL A 102 13.48 -3.16 -6.82
CA VAL A 102 12.59 -1.98 -6.90
C VAL A 102 13.35 -0.70 -6.51
N ALA A 103 14.10 -0.72 -5.41
CA ALA A 103 14.90 0.43 -4.98
C ALA A 103 15.92 0.89 -6.02
N ASN A 104 16.45 -0.04 -6.83
CA ASN A 104 17.44 0.26 -7.85
C ASN A 104 16.86 0.73 -9.20
N GLN A 105 15.53 0.67 -9.41
CA GLN A 105 14.90 1.06 -10.68
C GLN A 105 15.11 2.55 -11.03
N GLY A 106 15.33 3.41 -10.03
CA GLY A 106 15.61 4.83 -10.21
C GLY A 106 17.09 5.19 -10.39
N LYS A 107 18.00 4.23 -10.29
CA LYS A 107 19.44 4.49 -10.46
C LYS A 107 19.78 4.59 -11.94
N ALA A 108 20.57 5.60 -12.31
CA ALA A 108 21.13 5.69 -13.66
C ALA A 108 21.94 4.43 -14.00
N LYS A 109 21.78 3.94 -15.22
CA LYS A 109 22.60 2.84 -15.76
C LYS A 109 24.06 3.25 -15.90
#